data_AF-A0A7K2MCQ0-F1
#
_entry.id   AF-A0A7K2MCQ0-F1
#
_cell.length_a   1.000
_cell.length_b   1.000
_cell.length_c   1.000
_cell.angle_alpha   90.00
_cell.angle_beta   90.00
_cell.angle_gamma   90.00
#
_symmetry.space_group_name_H-M   'P 1'
#
loop_
_entity.id
_entity.type
_entity.pdbx_description
1 polymer ?
#
loop_
_entity_poly.entity_id
_entity_poly.type
_entity_poly.pdbx_seq_one_letter_code
_entity_poly.pdbx_strand_id
1 'polypeptide(L)'
;ARQARMTVVGPVTERWAPEQAGPVHENWQLAAPIGPATDLWALGALLFRAVQGHAPYPEDSTAELVQLVCSEPPAFAEECGALRPVVESLLRQDPT
;
A
#
# COMPACT_ATOMS: atom_id res chain seq x y z
N ALA A 1 15.55 6.74 7.71
CA ALA A 1 14.11 6.92 7.99
C ALA A 1 13.27 5.67 7.64
N ARG A 2 13.25 5.22 6.38
CA ARG A 2 12.50 4.02 5.93
C ARG A 2 12.81 2.74 6.71
N GLN A 3 14.09 2.37 6.86
CA GLN A 3 14.50 1.17 7.61
C GLN A 3 13.97 1.17 9.06
N ALA A 4 14.10 2.30 9.77
CA ALA A 4 13.59 2.46 11.13
C ALA A 4 12.05 2.34 11.17
N ARG A 5 11.36 2.89 10.16
CA ARG A 5 9.91 2.76 10.02
C ARG A 5 9.48 1.31 9.78
N MET A 6 10.23 0.53 9.00
CA MET A 6 9.97 -0.90 8.80
C MET A 6 9.95 -1.67 10.12
N THR A 7 10.91 -1.38 11.02
CA THR A 7 10.97 -2.00 12.35
C THR A 7 9.80 -1.61 13.25
N VAL A 8 9.33 -0.36 13.18
CA VAL A 8 8.25 0.15 14.05
C VAL A 8 6.86 -0.22 13.54
N VAL A 9 6.66 -0.15 12.23
CA VAL A 9 5.34 -0.28 11.59
C VAL A 9 4.98 -1.73 11.30
N GLY A 10 5.96 -2.55 10.94
CA GLY A 10 5.73 -3.93 10.56
C GLY A 10 5.05 -4.09 9.19
N PRO A 11 4.68 -5.32 8.83
CA PRO A 11 4.09 -5.67 7.54
C PRO A 11 2.58 -5.39 7.52
N VAL A 12 2.19 -4.12 7.54
CA VAL A 12 0.77 -3.72 7.55
C VAL A 12 0.47 -2.85 6.34
N THR A 13 -0.33 -3.36 5.40
CA THR A 13 -0.54 -2.76 4.08
C THR A 13 -1.11 -1.34 4.17
N GLU A 14 -2.09 -1.11 5.05
CA GLU A 14 -2.67 0.22 5.23
C GLU A 14 -1.65 1.25 5.78
N ARG A 15 -0.45 0.81 6.17
CA ARG A 15 0.66 1.65 6.62
C ARG A 15 1.79 1.73 5.59
N TRP A 16 1.64 1.18 4.39
CA TRP A 16 2.63 1.25 3.32
C TRP A 16 1.96 1.63 2.00
N ALA A 17 1.68 2.92 1.83
CA ALA A 17 1.36 3.46 0.50
C ALA A 17 2.61 3.46 -0.40
N PRO A 18 2.49 3.44 -1.74
CA PRO A 18 3.61 3.41 -2.68
C PRO A 18 4.68 4.48 -2.40
N GLU A 19 4.28 5.71 -2.08
CA GLU A 19 5.16 6.82 -1.74
C GLU A 19 5.88 6.63 -0.40
N GLN A 20 5.36 5.79 0.50
CA GLN A 20 5.99 5.40 1.76
C GLN A 20 6.87 4.16 1.60
N ALA A 21 6.53 3.29 0.66
CA ALA A 21 7.19 2.01 0.38
C ALA A 21 8.42 2.19 -0.52
N GLY A 22 8.38 3.15 -1.44
CA GLY A 22 9.43 3.40 -2.43
C GLY A 22 10.82 3.66 -1.81
N PRO A 23 11.91 3.25 -2.48
CA PRO A 23 13.25 3.63 -2.06
C PRO A 23 13.44 5.16 -2.17
N VAL A 24 14.25 5.72 -1.28
CA VAL A 24 14.85 7.04 -1.55
C VAL A 24 15.88 6.78 -2.66
N HIS A 25 15.63 7.31 -3.85
CA HIS A 25 16.48 7.06 -5.03
C HIS A 25 17.93 7.49 -4.76
N GLU A 26 18.89 6.73 -5.29
CA GLU A 26 20.33 6.99 -5.18
C GLU A 26 20.76 8.34 -5.83
N ASN A 27 19.89 8.95 -6.62
CA ASN A 27 20.17 10.10 -7.48
C ASN A 27 19.82 11.47 -6.86
N TRP A 28 19.75 11.58 -5.53
CA TRP A 28 19.24 12.77 -4.80
C TRP A 28 17.79 13.17 -5.15
N GLN A 29 17.04 12.31 -5.83
CA GLN A 29 15.61 12.50 -6.02
C GLN A 29 14.90 12.27 -4.69
N LEU A 30 14.24 13.31 -4.20
CA LEU A 30 13.39 13.23 -3.03
C LEU A 30 12.29 12.19 -3.25
N ALA A 31 11.95 11.44 -2.20
CA ALA A 31 10.75 10.61 -2.23
C ALA A 31 9.52 11.48 -2.54
N ALA A 32 8.51 10.91 -3.18
CA ALA A 32 7.26 11.61 -3.40
C ALA A 32 6.71 12.12 -2.04
N PRO A 33 6.18 13.35 -1.99
CA PRO A 33 5.65 13.90 -0.75
C PRO A 33 4.50 13.02 -0.26
N ILE A 34 4.55 12.64 1.02
CA ILE A 34 3.43 12.00 1.69
C ILE A 34 2.28 13.02 1.71
N GLY A 35 1.12 12.62 1.19
CA GLY A 35 -0.03 13.49 1.01
C GLY A 35 -1.36 12.74 1.08
N PRO A 36 -2.48 13.36 0.64
CA PRO A 36 -3.81 12.76 0.75
C PRO A 36 -3.94 11.36 0.10
N ALA A 37 -3.13 11.08 -0.92
CA ALA A 37 -3.07 9.76 -1.55
C ALA A 37 -2.71 8.63 -0.55
N THR A 38 -1.87 8.92 0.44
CA THR A 38 -1.51 7.97 1.50
C THR A 38 -2.73 7.57 2.34
N ASP A 39 -3.59 8.53 2.70
CA ASP A 39 -4.80 8.25 3.48
C ASP A 39 -5.82 7.46 2.65
N LEU A 40 -5.93 7.77 1.35
CA LEU A 40 -6.80 7.05 0.42
C LEU A 40 -6.35 5.60 0.23
N TRP A 41 -5.04 5.37 0.13
CA TRP A 41 -4.48 4.02 0.12
C TRP A 41 -4.83 3.25 1.39
N ALA A 42 -4.61 3.87 2.56
CA ALA A 42 -4.92 3.25 3.85
C ALA A 42 -6.41 2.89 3.96
N LEU A 43 -7.30 3.78 3.51
CA LEU A 43 -8.73 3.53 3.43
C LEU A 43 -9.05 2.35 2.49
N GLY A 44 -8.45 2.31 1.30
CA GLY A 44 -8.63 1.22 0.33
C GLY A 44 -8.23 -0.13 0.90
N ALA A 45 -7.09 -0.21 1.59
CA ALA A 45 -6.58 -1.43 2.21
C ALA A 45 -7.48 -1.91 3.36
N LEU A 46 -8.00 -0.97 4.18
CA LEU A 46 -8.94 -1.29 5.25
C LEU A 46 -10.29 -1.76 4.71
N LEU A 47 -10.82 -1.12 3.66
CA LEU A 47 -12.07 -1.55 3.01
C LEU A 47 -11.92 -2.92 2.36
N PHE A 48 -10.81 -3.15 1.64
CA PHE A 48 -10.46 -4.46 1.08
C PHE A 48 -10.48 -5.51 2.19
N ARG A 49 -9.74 -5.29 3.28
CA ARG A 49 -9.63 -6.25 4.38
C ARG A 49 -10.98 -6.50 5.07
N ALA A 50 -11.77 -5.45 5.27
CA ALA A 50 -13.07 -5.56 5.92
C ALA A 50 -14.05 -6.44 5.14
N VAL A 51 -13.95 -6.47 3.80
CA VAL A 51 -14.86 -7.23 2.95
C VAL A 51 -14.28 -8.59 2.55
N GLN A 52 -13.00 -8.66 2.16
CA GLN A 52 -12.32 -9.87 1.72
C GLN A 52 -11.89 -10.79 2.87
N GLY A 53 -11.74 -10.24 4.08
CA GLY A 53 -11.25 -10.97 5.26
C GLY A 53 -9.72 -11.17 5.31
N HIS A 54 -8.97 -10.68 4.32
CA HIS A 54 -7.50 -10.74 4.27
C HIS A 54 -6.91 -9.44 3.71
N ALA A 55 -5.60 -9.24 3.88
CA ALA A 55 -4.88 -8.10 3.31
C ALA A 55 -4.75 -8.21 1.78
N PRO A 56 -4.65 -7.09 1.04
CA PRO A 56 -4.45 -7.12 -0.41
C PRO A 56 -3.03 -7.56 -0.83
N TYR A 57 -2.07 -7.61 0.10
CA TYR A 57 -0.73 -8.18 -0.08
C TYR A 57 -0.38 -9.12 1.08
N PRO A 58 0.61 -10.03 0.92
CA PRO A 58 1.16 -10.81 2.03
C PRO A 58 1.76 -9.93 3.12
N GLU A 59 1.51 -10.29 4.37
CA GLU A 59 1.90 -9.52 5.56
C GLU A 59 2.85 -10.29 6.48
N ASP A 60 3.61 -11.24 5.93
CA ASP A 60 4.57 -12.05 6.67
C ASP A 60 5.93 -11.35 6.84
N SER A 61 6.29 -10.46 5.92
CA SER A 61 7.57 -9.77 5.88
C SER A 61 7.42 -8.32 5.45
N THR A 62 7.90 -7.38 6.26
CA THR A 62 7.83 -5.95 5.91
C THR A 62 8.67 -5.61 4.69
N ALA A 63 9.81 -6.29 4.50
CA ALA A 63 10.66 -6.08 3.35
C ALA A 63 9.96 -6.51 2.05
N GLU A 64 9.30 -7.67 2.08
CA GLU A 64 8.56 -8.21 0.95
C GLU A 64 7.32 -7.37 0.63
N LEU A 65 6.51 -7.04 1.64
CA LEU A 65 5.34 -6.17 1.48
C LEU A 65 5.70 -4.86 0.78
N VAL A 66 6.75 -4.20 1.26
CA VAL A 66 7.21 -2.92 0.71
C VAL A 66 7.72 -3.04 -0.73
N GLN A 67 8.29 -4.20 -1.11
CA GLN A 67 8.65 -4.45 -2.51
C GLN A 67 7.39 -4.65 -3.36
N LEU A 68 6.48 -5.53 -2.94
CA LEU A 68 5.26 -5.85 -3.68
C LEU A 68 4.37 -4.63 -3.91
N VAL A 69 4.17 -3.81 -2.87
CA VAL A 69 3.43 -2.54 -2.97
C VAL A 69 3.96 -1.63 -4.08
N CYS A 70 5.25 -1.71 -4.42
CA CYS A 70 5.85 -0.89 -5.47
C CYS A 70 5.92 -1.58 -6.84
N SER A 71 5.85 -2.92 -6.91
CA SER A 71 6.13 -3.67 -8.14
C SER A 71 4.95 -4.46 -8.68
N GLU A 72 4.00 -4.84 -7.83
CA GLU A 72 2.90 -5.74 -8.17
C GLU A 72 1.54 -5.12 -7.85
N PRO A 73 0.50 -5.40 -8.63
CA PRO A 73 -0.86 -5.00 -8.26
C PRO A 73 -1.34 -5.76 -7.02
N PRO A 74 -2.30 -5.19 -6.26
CA PRO A 74 -2.92 -5.88 -5.13
C PRO A 74 -3.72 -7.10 -5.59
N ALA A 75 -4.01 -8.01 -4.66
CA ALA A 75 -4.97 -9.08 -4.90
C ALA A 75 -6.32 -8.54 -5.38
N PHE A 76 -7.03 -9.31 -6.21
CA PHE A 76 -8.32 -8.91 -6.74
C PHE A 76 -9.38 -8.81 -5.63
N ALA A 77 -10.18 -7.74 -5.68
CA ALA A 77 -11.24 -7.45 -4.72
C ALA A 77 -12.57 -8.13 -5.11
N GLU A 78 -12.55 -9.45 -5.34
CA GLU A 78 -13.67 -10.22 -5.90
C GLU A 78 -14.96 -10.15 -5.06
N GLU A 79 -14.83 -10.19 -3.73
CA GLU A 79 -15.93 -10.14 -2.77
C GLU A 79 -16.44 -8.71 -2.52
N CYS A 80 -15.75 -7.69 -3.03
CA CYS A 80 -16.13 -6.29 -2.80
C CYS A 80 -17.40 -5.85 -3.55
N GLY A 81 -17.96 -6.69 -4.44
CA GLY A 81 -19.22 -6.42 -5.13
C GLY A 81 -19.29 -5.00 -5.72
N ALA A 82 -20.31 -4.23 -5.34
CA ALA A 82 -20.48 -2.85 -5.81
C ALA A 82 -19.36 -1.88 -5.37
N LEU A 83 -18.61 -2.19 -4.30
CA LEU A 83 -17.48 -1.39 -3.83
C LEU A 83 -16.19 -1.66 -4.59
N ARG A 84 -16.11 -2.76 -5.35
CA ARG A 84 -14.89 -3.18 -6.05
C ARG A 84 -14.22 -2.06 -6.85
N PRO A 85 -14.92 -1.26 -7.68
CA PRO A 85 -14.27 -0.20 -8.45
C PRO A 85 -13.65 0.89 -7.57
N VAL A 86 -14.24 1.17 -6.41
CA VAL A 86 -13.73 2.15 -5.45
C VAL A 86 -12.50 1.59 -4.75
N VAL A 87 -12.56 0.35 -4.27
CA VAL A 87 -11.43 -0.32 -3.59
C VAL A 87 -10.23 -0.43 -4.53
N GLU A 88 -10.44 -0.92 -5.76
CA GLU A 88 -9.37 -1.03 -6.76
C GLU A 88 -8.81 0.34 -7.14
N SER A 89 -9.65 1.38 -7.22
CA SER A 89 -9.18 2.75 -7.49
C SER A 89 -8.33 3.31 -6.34
N LEU A 90 -8.70 3.05 -5.09
CA LEU A 90 -7.98 3.52 -3.90
C LEU A 90 -6.63 2.80 -3.71
N LEU A 91 -6.50 1.57 -4.21
CA LEU A 91 -5.29 0.75 -4.14
C LEU A 91 -4.41 0.83 -5.41
N ARG A 92 -4.58 1.87 -6.23
CA ARG A 92 -3.69 2.12 -7.36
C ARG A 92 -2.31 2.58 -6.86
N GLN A 93 -1.26 1.99 -7.44
CA GLN A 93 0.13 2.35 -7.12
C GLN A 93 0.48 3.76 -7.60
N ASP A 94 -0.06 4.14 -8.77
CA ASP A 94 -0.04 5.52 -9.26
C ASP A 94 -1.42 6.15 -8.98
N PRO A 95 -1.50 7.14 -8.07
CA PRO A 95 -2.75 7.80 -7.73
C PRO A 95 -3.18 8.88 -8.74
N THR A 96 -2.41 9.15 -9.80
CA THR A 96 -2.72 10.16 -10.83
C THR A 96 -3.56 9.67 -12.00
#